data_AF-A0A7W9V491-F1
#
_entry.id   AF-A0A7W9V491-F1
#
_cell.length_a   1.000
_cell.length_b   1.000
_cell.length_c   1.000
_cell.angle_alpha   90.00
_cell.angle_beta   90.00
_cell.angle_gamma   90.00
#
_symmetry.space_group_name_H-M   'P 1'
#
loop_
_entity.id
_entity.type
_entity.pdbx_description
1 polymer ?
#
loop_
_entity_poly.entity_id
_entity_poly.type
_entity_poly.pdbx_seq_one_letter_code
_entity_poly.pdbx_strand_id
1 'polypeptide(L)'
;MIRSFLIGVVAVGAGTFYGSSAEAAAIRCESCQDDGDFRSEAVNRGTGTHIVYSVSGNKIQQWYVGSGGSGGGVPLRTTTAANPVVRKQTPPPGASEEVRRAHELYISGGGTIRPTYNVPVSMLGLNPDAAGKTAYEFVRDANLRAMIESATGNVNVISSVVGANVLTAMTDLLQLASNYTGLRDQARIMYKVVFKDGSYVTIIVNLENQNGNTEPGSARTGAGQLIPSDIQEVQGDWTDYGGENLNRMAEHMQSLGATIKVVGSQGGSVRAISCSGSGVQQVCLVQYRTQ
;
A
#
# COMPACT_ATOMS: atom_id res chain seq x y z
N MET A 1 -13.76 30.58 68.52
CA MET A 1 -15.01 31.27 68.11
C MET A 1 -14.99 31.46 66.61
N ILE A 2 -16.13 31.20 65.99
CA ILE A 2 -16.42 31.07 64.56
C ILE A 2 -16.27 32.41 63.80
N ARG A 3 -15.82 32.35 62.54
CA ARG A 3 -16.34 33.06 61.33
C ARG A 3 -15.40 32.73 60.14
N SER A 4 -15.73 31.75 59.30
CA SER A 4 -16.51 31.89 58.06
C SER A 4 -15.97 32.95 57.10
N PHE A 5 -15.25 32.50 56.06
CA PHE A 5 -15.24 33.15 54.74
C PHE A 5 -15.13 32.06 53.65
N LEU A 6 -16.25 31.81 52.97
CA LEU A 6 -16.33 31.07 51.72
C LEU A 6 -15.84 31.97 50.59
N ILE A 7 -14.82 31.55 49.84
CA ILE A 7 -14.50 32.12 48.53
C ILE A 7 -14.88 31.07 47.49
N GLY A 8 -16.00 31.31 46.82
CA GLY A 8 -16.43 30.54 45.66
C GLY A 8 -15.57 30.89 44.46
N VAL A 9 -14.79 29.93 43.97
CA VAL A 9 -14.13 30.01 42.67
C VAL A 9 -15.12 29.49 41.63
N VAL A 10 -15.75 30.40 40.89
CA VAL A 10 -16.48 30.07 39.67
C VAL A 10 -15.44 29.77 38.59
N ALA A 11 -15.16 28.49 38.35
CA ALA A 11 -14.42 28.06 37.17
C ALA A 11 -15.32 28.28 35.95
N VAL A 12 -15.08 29.37 35.22
CA VAL A 12 -15.59 29.55 33.86
C VAL A 12 -14.88 28.53 32.99
N GLY A 13 -15.54 27.39 32.77
CA GLY A 13 -15.14 26.41 31.78
C GLY A 13 -15.27 27.04 30.39
N ALA A 14 -14.19 27.66 29.92
CA ALA A 14 -14.00 27.93 28.52
C ALA A 14 -13.84 26.58 27.83
N GLY A 15 -14.98 25.98 27.45
CA GLY A 15 -15.01 24.86 26.52
C GLY A 15 -14.36 25.34 25.23
N THR A 16 -13.13 24.92 25.00
CA THR A 16 -12.53 24.95 23.69
C THR A 16 -13.37 24.04 22.80
N PHE A 17 -14.30 24.64 22.08
CA PHE A 17 -14.86 24.03 20.90
C PHE A 17 -13.69 23.84 19.93
N TYR A 18 -13.09 22.65 19.95
CA TYR A 18 -12.29 22.16 18.84
C TYR A 18 -13.25 22.02 17.66
N GLY A 19 -13.43 23.11 16.92
CA GLY A 19 -13.94 23.02 15.57
C GLY A 19 -12.97 22.10 14.82
N SER A 20 -13.45 20.92 14.43
CA SER A 20 -12.77 20.08 13.46
C SER A 20 -12.49 20.98 12.26
N SER A 21 -11.22 21.31 12.05
CA SER A 21 -10.77 22.03 10.86
C SER A 21 -11.29 21.29 9.65
N ALA A 22 -12.04 21.99 8.79
CA ALA A 22 -12.56 21.47 7.54
C ALA A 22 -11.39 20.99 6.67
N GLU A 23 -11.11 19.69 6.69
CA GLU A 23 -9.91 19.15 6.07
C GLU A 23 -10.19 18.93 4.58
N ALA A 24 -9.58 19.76 3.74
CA ALA A 24 -9.58 19.56 2.30
C ALA A 24 -8.98 18.18 1.99
N ALA A 25 -9.61 17.41 1.11
CA ALA A 25 -9.19 16.05 0.82
C ALA A 25 -9.28 15.74 -0.68
N ALA A 26 -8.35 14.92 -1.17
CA ALA A 26 -8.43 14.34 -2.49
C ALA A 26 -9.00 12.92 -2.38
N ILE A 27 -10.06 12.65 -3.13
CA ILE A 27 -10.87 11.43 -3.02
C ILE A 27 -10.88 10.74 -4.37
N ARG A 28 -10.36 9.52 -4.41
CA ARG A 28 -10.39 8.67 -5.60
C ARG A 28 -11.73 7.93 -5.66
N CYS A 29 -12.47 8.12 -6.74
CA CYS A 29 -13.74 7.46 -7.01
C CYS A 29 -13.77 6.93 -8.45
N GLU A 30 -13.38 5.67 -8.64
CA GLU A 30 -13.37 5.06 -9.98
C GLU A 30 -14.79 4.69 -10.48
N SER A 31 -15.75 4.58 -9.57
CA SER A 31 -17.15 4.30 -9.92
C SER A 31 -17.93 5.55 -10.31
N CYS A 32 -17.45 6.76 -9.99
CA CYS A 32 -18.18 8.00 -10.22
C CYS A 32 -18.30 8.30 -11.72
N GLN A 33 -19.53 8.38 -12.23
CA GLN A 33 -19.82 8.63 -13.64
C GLN A 33 -20.28 10.05 -13.92
N ASP A 34 -21.12 10.60 -13.05
CA ASP A 34 -21.77 11.91 -13.23
C ASP A 34 -21.61 12.83 -12.01
N ASP A 35 -21.99 14.09 -12.17
CA ASP A 35 -21.89 15.13 -11.12
C ASP A 35 -22.52 14.70 -9.78
N GLY A 36 -23.58 13.89 -9.80
CA GLY A 36 -24.25 13.38 -8.60
C GLY A 36 -23.37 12.45 -7.79
N ASP A 37 -22.64 11.55 -8.44
CA ASP A 37 -21.70 10.63 -7.80
C ASP A 37 -20.54 11.40 -7.16
N PHE A 38 -19.88 12.27 -7.93
CA PHE A 38 -18.76 13.09 -7.45
C PHE A 38 -19.18 13.98 -6.27
N ARG A 39 -20.38 14.56 -6.34
CA ARG A 39 -20.95 15.34 -5.25
C ARG A 39 -21.18 14.47 -4.00
N SER A 40 -21.72 13.28 -4.16
CA SER A 40 -22.05 12.38 -3.05
C SER A 40 -20.79 11.98 -2.28
N GLU A 41 -19.70 11.67 -2.98
CA GLU A 41 -18.40 11.39 -2.35
C GLU A 41 -17.86 12.58 -1.54
N ALA A 42 -17.94 13.79 -2.10
CA ALA A 42 -17.54 14.99 -1.37
C ALA A 42 -18.39 15.21 -0.11
N VAL A 43 -19.70 14.99 -0.18
CA VAL A 43 -20.61 15.11 0.97
C VAL A 43 -20.34 14.04 2.02
N ASN A 44 -20.08 12.80 1.60
CA ASN A 44 -19.76 11.68 2.49
C ASN A 44 -18.46 11.92 3.27
N ARG A 45 -17.50 12.64 2.66
CA ARG A 45 -16.27 13.04 3.36
C ARG A 45 -16.51 14.07 4.46
N GLY A 46 -17.56 14.89 4.34
CA GLY A 46 -17.95 15.88 5.34
C GLY A 46 -17.63 17.31 4.92
N THR A 47 -17.47 18.20 5.89
CA THR A 47 -17.24 19.63 5.63
C THR A 47 -15.83 19.90 5.14
N GLY A 48 -15.68 20.66 4.06
CA GLY A 48 -14.39 20.98 3.47
C GLY A 48 -14.47 21.27 1.98
N THR A 49 -13.33 21.61 1.39
CA THR A 49 -13.17 21.69 -0.07
C THR A 49 -12.49 20.40 -0.52
N HIS A 50 -13.22 19.56 -1.24
CA HIS A 50 -12.75 18.24 -1.66
C HIS A 50 -12.55 18.19 -3.17
N ILE A 51 -11.46 17.55 -3.58
CA ILE A 51 -11.20 17.17 -4.97
C ILE A 51 -11.62 15.71 -5.10
N VAL A 52 -12.58 15.41 -5.96
CA VAL A 52 -13.01 14.05 -6.25
C VAL A 52 -12.61 13.71 -7.69
N TYR A 53 -11.95 12.58 -7.91
CA TYR A 53 -11.39 12.24 -9.21
C TYR A 53 -11.51 10.75 -9.56
N SER A 54 -11.58 10.46 -10.85
CA SER A 54 -11.47 9.12 -11.44
C SER A 54 -10.28 9.11 -12.40
N VAL A 55 -9.32 8.22 -12.17
CA VAL A 55 -8.16 8.05 -13.05
C VAL A 55 -8.60 7.31 -14.31
N SER A 56 -9.40 6.25 -14.17
CA SER A 56 -9.88 5.46 -15.32
C SER A 56 -10.76 6.28 -16.26
N GLY A 57 -11.62 7.15 -15.71
CA GLY A 57 -12.52 8.01 -16.46
C GLY A 57 -11.92 9.34 -16.90
N ASN A 58 -10.68 9.66 -16.51
CA ASN A 58 -10.04 10.97 -16.72
C ASN A 58 -10.94 12.15 -16.29
N LYS A 59 -11.54 12.04 -15.10
CA LYS A 59 -12.52 13.01 -14.59
C LYS A 59 -12.08 13.55 -13.24
N ILE A 60 -12.32 14.84 -13.02
CA ILE A 60 -12.04 15.52 -11.75
C ILE A 60 -13.09 16.58 -11.50
N GLN A 61 -13.52 16.71 -10.25
CA GLN A 61 -14.42 17.76 -9.79
C GLN A 61 -13.97 18.28 -8.44
N GLN A 62 -14.24 19.55 -8.17
CA GLN A 62 -14.03 20.13 -6.85
C GLN A 62 -15.37 20.54 -6.26
N TRP A 63 -15.56 20.21 -4.99
CA TRP A 63 -16.79 20.49 -4.27
C TRP A 63 -16.47 21.12 -2.92
N TYR A 64 -17.10 22.25 -2.65
CA TYR A 64 -17.12 22.82 -1.31
C TYR A 64 -18.37 22.31 -0.57
N VAL A 65 -18.17 21.79 0.64
CA VAL A 65 -19.21 21.31 1.55
C VAL A 65 -19.13 22.14 2.84
N GLY A 66 -20.06 23.06 3.01
CA GLY A 66 -20.18 23.89 4.20
C GLY A 66 -21.06 23.26 5.27
N SER A 67 -20.76 23.52 6.54
CA SER A 67 -21.72 23.29 7.63
C SER A 67 -22.92 24.21 7.41
N GLY A 68 -24.14 23.69 7.49
CA GLY A 68 -25.35 24.50 7.33
C GLY A 68 -25.43 25.57 8.41
N GLY A 69 -25.10 26.82 8.07
CA GLY A 69 -25.31 27.98 8.93
C GLY A 69 -26.67 28.60 8.64
N SER A 70 -27.57 28.59 9.63
CA SER A 70 -28.80 29.37 9.59
C SER A 70 -28.45 30.86 9.55
N GLY A 71 -28.59 31.50 8.40
CA GLY A 71 -28.60 32.96 8.32
C GLY A 71 -29.97 33.49 8.76
N GLY A 72 -29.99 34.37 9.76
CA GLY A 72 -31.13 35.24 10.08
C GLY A 72 -31.98 34.78 11.28
N GLY A 73 -32.01 35.60 12.33
CA GLY A 73 -32.68 35.32 13.60
C GLY A 73 -34.19 35.12 13.45
N VAL A 74 -34.67 33.93 13.82
CA VAL A 74 -36.05 33.65 14.21
C VAL A 74 -36.00 32.53 15.28
N PRO A 75 -36.83 32.55 16.35
CA PRO A 75 -36.69 31.58 17.44
C PRO A 75 -37.17 30.18 17.04
N LEU A 76 -36.38 29.21 17.50
CA LEU A 76 -36.57 27.76 17.56
C LEU A 76 -38.00 27.23 17.32
N ARG A 77 -38.19 26.44 16.26
CA ARG A 77 -39.15 25.32 16.21
C ARG A 77 -38.75 24.27 15.17
N THR A 78 -38.64 23.03 15.65
CA THR A 78 -38.63 21.74 14.93
C THR A 78 -37.47 21.43 13.95
N THR A 79 -36.65 20.49 14.42
CA THR A 79 -35.66 19.64 13.76
C THR A 79 -35.88 19.35 12.27
N THR A 80 -35.11 20.04 11.43
CA THR A 80 -34.61 19.50 10.15
C THR A 80 -33.13 19.84 10.12
N ALA A 81 -32.25 18.83 10.10
CA ALA A 81 -30.83 19.06 9.93
C ALA A 81 -30.65 19.91 8.66
N ALA A 82 -30.09 21.11 8.80
CA ALA A 82 -29.86 21.98 7.67
C ALA A 82 -29.02 21.22 6.64
N ASN A 83 -29.55 21.03 5.43
CA ASN A 83 -28.81 20.38 4.36
C ASN A 83 -27.47 21.11 4.19
N PRO A 84 -26.33 20.40 4.08
CA PRO A 84 -25.04 21.04 3.91
C PRO A 84 -25.06 21.92 2.65
N VAL A 85 -24.40 23.07 2.72
CA VAL A 85 -24.23 23.92 1.54
C VAL A 85 -23.20 23.25 0.64
N VAL A 86 -23.64 22.70 -0.49
CA VAL A 86 -22.75 22.00 -1.43
C VAL A 86 -22.63 22.81 -2.71
N ARG A 87 -21.41 23.21 -3.07
CA ARG A 87 -21.14 24.04 -4.26
C ARG A 87 -20.04 23.42 -5.10
N LYS A 88 -20.32 23.24 -6.39
CA LYS A 88 -19.30 22.86 -7.38
C LYS A 88 -18.34 24.03 -7.58
N GLN A 89 -17.06 23.74 -7.62
CA GLN A 89 -15.99 24.69 -7.90
C GLN A 89 -15.14 24.19 -9.06
N THR A 90 -14.41 25.10 -9.68
CA THR A 90 -13.42 24.74 -10.71
C THR A 90 -12.19 24.13 -10.02
N PRO A 91 -11.77 22.90 -10.39
CA PRO A 91 -10.53 22.33 -9.89
C PRO A 91 -9.31 23.18 -10.28
N PRO A 92 -8.25 23.24 -9.44
CA PRO A 92 -6.97 23.82 -9.82
C PRO A 92 -6.46 23.21 -11.12
N PRO A 93 -5.91 24.02 -12.06
CA PRO A 93 -5.38 23.49 -13.31
C PRO A 93 -4.35 22.36 -13.12
N GLY A 94 -3.50 22.48 -12.09
CA GLY A 94 -2.52 21.44 -11.76
C GLY A 94 -3.14 20.11 -11.31
N ALA A 95 -4.29 20.14 -10.63
CA ALA A 95 -5.00 18.92 -10.23
C ALA A 95 -5.60 18.21 -11.45
N SER A 96 -6.17 18.97 -12.39
CA SER A 96 -6.68 18.42 -13.65
C SER A 96 -5.56 17.81 -14.50
N GLU A 97 -4.41 18.48 -14.57
CA GLU A 97 -3.24 17.97 -15.28
C GLU A 97 -2.66 16.70 -14.63
N GLU A 98 -2.64 16.63 -13.30
CA GLU A 98 -2.22 15.44 -12.56
C GLU A 98 -3.09 14.22 -12.88
N VAL A 99 -4.42 14.39 -12.88
CA VAL A 99 -5.37 13.31 -13.25
C VAL A 99 -5.19 12.92 -14.72
N ARG A 100 -4.98 13.89 -15.62
CA ARG A 100 -4.78 13.63 -17.05
C ARG A 100 -3.52 12.77 -17.29
N ARG A 101 -2.38 13.12 -16.69
CA ARG A 101 -1.14 12.33 -16.83
C ARG A 101 -1.23 10.97 -16.15
N ALA A 102 -1.90 10.91 -14.99
CA ALA A 102 -2.17 9.64 -14.34
C ALA A 102 -3.07 8.74 -15.19
N HIS A 103 -4.03 9.31 -15.94
CA HIS A 103 -4.84 8.56 -16.90
C HIS A 103 -4.00 8.02 -18.07
N GLU A 104 -3.08 8.80 -18.63
CA GLU A 104 -2.17 8.33 -19.69
C GLU A 104 -1.29 7.16 -19.22
N LEU A 105 -0.77 7.26 -18.00
CA LEU A 105 -0.05 6.17 -17.35
C LEU A 105 -0.97 4.96 -17.10
N TYR A 106 -2.20 5.18 -16.66
CA TYR A 106 -3.20 4.13 -16.42
C TYR A 106 -3.48 3.33 -17.69
N ILE A 107 -3.68 4.00 -18.83
CA ILE A 107 -3.90 3.35 -20.12
C ILE A 107 -2.64 2.57 -20.56
N SER A 108 -1.49 3.23 -20.54
CA SER A 108 -0.22 2.61 -20.96
C SER A 108 0.18 1.43 -20.06
N GLY A 109 -0.13 1.52 -18.77
CA GLY A 109 0.15 0.53 -17.73
C GLY A 109 -0.87 -0.60 -17.66
N GLY A 110 -1.82 -0.68 -18.61
CA GLY A 110 -2.79 -1.79 -18.67
C GLY A 110 -3.90 -1.71 -17.63
N GLY A 111 -4.34 -0.50 -17.28
CA GLY A 111 -5.41 -0.28 -16.30
C GLY A 111 -4.91 -0.03 -14.87
N THR A 112 -3.67 0.41 -14.70
CA THR A 112 -3.10 0.75 -13.40
C THR A 112 -2.00 1.80 -13.51
N ILE A 113 -1.86 2.64 -12.49
CA ILE A 113 -0.70 3.54 -12.32
C ILE A 113 0.46 2.86 -11.57
N ARG A 114 0.28 1.57 -11.22
CA ARG A 114 1.27 0.69 -10.59
C ARG A 114 1.49 -0.57 -11.44
N PRO A 115 1.95 -0.45 -12.71
CA PRO A 115 2.15 -1.62 -13.56
C PRO A 115 3.18 -2.56 -12.95
N THR A 116 2.88 -3.86 -13.01
CA THR A 116 3.75 -4.93 -12.50
C THR A 116 4.32 -5.76 -13.64
N TYR A 117 5.64 -5.92 -13.68
CA TYR A 117 6.35 -6.70 -14.69
C TYR A 117 7.00 -7.92 -14.07
N ASN A 118 6.83 -9.09 -14.70
CA ASN A 118 7.57 -10.29 -14.32
C ASN A 118 8.98 -10.20 -14.89
N VAL A 119 9.99 -10.16 -14.02
CA VAL A 119 11.40 -10.03 -14.40
C VAL A 119 12.14 -11.27 -13.92
N PRO A 120 12.49 -12.21 -14.81
CA PRO A 120 13.36 -13.32 -14.44
C PRO A 120 14.69 -12.81 -13.89
N VAL A 121 15.22 -13.43 -12.82
CA VAL A 121 16.50 -13.02 -12.21
C VAL A 121 17.67 -13.04 -13.21
N SER A 122 17.57 -13.84 -14.28
CA SER A 122 18.56 -13.88 -15.37
C SER A 122 18.63 -12.58 -16.19
N MET A 123 17.59 -11.75 -16.20
CA MET A 123 17.59 -10.45 -16.89
C MET A 123 18.32 -9.37 -16.10
N LEU A 124 18.63 -9.61 -14.82
CA LEU A 124 19.26 -8.62 -13.94
C LEU A 124 20.78 -8.53 -14.11
N GLY A 125 21.40 -9.39 -14.93
CA GLY A 125 22.85 -9.34 -15.19
C GLY A 125 23.72 -9.61 -13.96
N LEU A 126 23.19 -10.32 -12.96
CA LEU A 126 23.91 -10.68 -11.74
C LEU A 126 24.98 -11.75 -12.02
N ASN A 127 25.96 -11.87 -11.12
CA ASN A 127 26.91 -12.98 -11.18
C ASN A 127 26.21 -14.35 -11.05
N PRO A 128 26.81 -15.44 -11.55
CA PRO A 128 26.18 -16.76 -11.56
C PRO A 128 25.73 -17.27 -10.18
N ASP A 129 26.50 -16.95 -9.13
CA ASP A 129 26.20 -17.39 -7.77
C ASP A 129 24.93 -16.70 -7.25
N ALA A 130 24.81 -15.38 -7.42
CA ALA A 130 23.64 -14.59 -7.05
C ALA A 130 22.41 -14.96 -7.89
N ALA A 131 22.58 -15.17 -9.19
CA ALA A 131 21.51 -15.60 -10.10
C ALA A 131 21.02 -17.04 -9.83
N GLY A 132 21.78 -17.84 -9.08
CA GLY A 132 21.41 -19.19 -8.64
C GLY A 132 20.64 -19.22 -7.31
N LYS A 133 20.50 -18.09 -6.61
CA LYS A 133 19.78 -17.99 -5.34
C LYS A 133 18.27 -17.94 -5.54
N THR A 134 17.53 -17.98 -4.44
CA THR A 134 16.06 -17.95 -4.42
C THR A 134 15.57 -16.83 -3.49
N ALA A 135 14.26 -16.65 -3.40
CA ALA A 135 13.67 -15.69 -2.46
C ALA A 135 14.02 -15.98 -0.99
N TYR A 136 14.31 -17.24 -0.62
CA TYR A 136 14.73 -17.60 0.74
C TYR A 136 16.10 -17.03 1.09
N GLU A 137 17.08 -17.13 0.19
CA GLU A 137 18.38 -16.51 0.42
C GLU A 137 18.28 -14.99 0.31
N PHE A 138 17.44 -14.47 -0.59
CA PHE A 138 17.21 -13.03 -0.73
C PHE A 138 16.78 -12.36 0.57
N VAL A 139 15.81 -12.94 1.30
CA VAL A 139 15.33 -12.33 2.55
C VAL A 139 16.36 -12.40 3.69
N ARG A 140 17.33 -13.33 3.60
CA ARG A 140 18.37 -13.54 4.63
C ARG A 140 19.66 -12.80 4.35
N ASP A 141 19.99 -12.60 3.08
CA ASP A 141 21.26 -12.02 2.64
C ASP A 141 21.04 -10.57 2.18
N ALA A 142 21.39 -9.63 3.07
CA ALA A 142 21.28 -8.20 2.81
C ALA A 142 22.12 -7.74 1.60
N ASN A 143 23.25 -8.41 1.31
CA ASN A 143 24.09 -8.09 0.16
C ASN A 143 23.42 -8.58 -1.13
N LEU A 144 22.89 -9.81 -1.15
CA LEU A 144 22.10 -10.31 -2.29
C LEU A 144 20.90 -9.40 -2.59
N ARG A 145 20.19 -8.95 -1.54
CA ARG A 145 19.10 -7.99 -1.67
C ARG A 145 19.58 -6.69 -2.33
N ALA A 146 20.66 -6.10 -1.82
CA ALA A 146 21.21 -4.87 -2.38
C ALA A 146 21.67 -5.04 -3.84
N MET A 147 22.23 -6.19 -4.20
CA MET A 147 22.61 -6.51 -5.59
C MET A 147 21.39 -6.54 -6.52
N ILE A 148 20.29 -7.19 -6.11
CA ILE A 148 19.06 -7.26 -6.89
C ILE A 148 18.38 -5.90 -6.98
N GLU A 149 18.27 -5.18 -5.86
CA GLU A 149 17.72 -3.82 -5.82
C GLU A 149 18.47 -2.89 -6.78
N SER A 150 19.81 -2.87 -6.71
CA SER A 150 20.65 -2.09 -7.63
C SER A 150 20.45 -2.51 -9.09
N ALA A 151 20.40 -3.80 -9.38
CA ALA A 151 20.23 -4.30 -10.74
C ALA A 151 18.84 -3.95 -11.32
N THR A 152 17.77 -4.03 -10.52
CA THR A 152 16.42 -3.66 -10.97
C THR A 152 16.26 -2.18 -11.27
N GLY A 153 17.04 -1.32 -10.62
CA GLY A 153 17.10 0.12 -10.93
C GLY A 153 17.95 0.48 -12.14
N ASN A 154 18.69 -0.48 -12.72
CA ASN A 154 19.57 -0.22 -13.84
C ASN A 154 18.77 0.18 -15.10
N VAL A 155 19.20 1.25 -15.76
CA VAL A 155 18.52 1.80 -16.97
C VAL A 155 18.39 0.76 -18.09
N ASN A 156 19.35 -0.15 -18.27
CA ASN A 156 19.29 -1.20 -19.28
C ASN A 156 18.21 -2.25 -18.94
N VAL A 157 18.05 -2.60 -17.67
CA VAL A 157 16.97 -3.47 -17.21
C VAL A 157 15.63 -2.75 -17.38
N ILE A 158 15.55 -1.49 -16.98
CA ILE A 158 14.32 -0.70 -17.08
C ILE A 158 13.83 -0.60 -18.52
N SER A 159 14.70 -0.22 -19.44
CA SER A 159 14.38 -0.06 -20.86
C SER A 159 14.08 -1.38 -21.58
N SER A 160 14.62 -2.52 -21.11
CA SER A 160 14.33 -3.83 -21.70
C SER A 160 13.03 -4.46 -21.19
N VAL A 161 12.63 -4.15 -19.95
CA VAL A 161 11.42 -4.70 -19.32
C VAL A 161 10.21 -3.80 -19.57
N VAL A 162 10.39 -2.48 -19.48
CA VAL A 162 9.29 -1.50 -19.50
C VAL A 162 9.24 -0.84 -20.87
N GLY A 163 8.05 -0.88 -21.49
CA GLY A 163 7.84 -0.22 -22.77
C GLY A 163 7.99 1.30 -22.70
N ALA A 164 8.48 1.91 -23.79
CA ALA A 164 8.74 3.35 -23.88
C ALA A 164 7.51 4.20 -23.49
N ASN A 165 6.31 3.81 -23.91
CA ASN A 165 5.07 4.54 -23.59
C ASN A 165 4.84 4.66 -22.08
N VAL A 166 5.07 3.58 -21.32
CA VAL A 166 4.90 3.58 -19.86
C VAL A 166 5.97 4.44 -19.20
N LEU A 167 7.23 4.35 -19.67
CA LEU A 167 8.32 5.17 -19.13
C LEU A 167 8.06 6.67 -19.37
N THR A 168 7.62 7.04 -20.57
CA THR A 168 7.27 8.43 -20.90
C THR A 168 6.11 8.91 -20.04
N ALA A 169 4.99 8.18 -20.00
CA ALA A 169 3.83 8.58 -19.20
C ALA A 169 4.14 8.68 -17.70
N MET A 170 4.95 7.75 -17.17
CA MET A 170 5.40 7.79 -15.78
C MET A 170 6.30 9.01 -15.53
N THR A 171 7.29 9.26 -16.39
CA THR A 171 8.19 10.41 -16.25
C THR A 171 7.42 11.72 -16.33
N ASP A 172 6.47 11.83 -17.25
CA ASP A 172 5.63 13.01 -17.40
C ASP A 172 4.79 13.26 -16.15
N LEU A 173 4.22 12.21 -15.52
CA LEU A 173 3.50 12.34 -14.26
C LEU A 173 4.44 12.75 -13.11
N LEU A 174 5.60 12.12 -12.99
CA LEU A 174 6.57 12.39 -11.91
C LEU A 174 7.18 13.79 -11.99
N GLN A 175 7.33 14.35 -13.20
CA GLN A 175 7.85 15.71 -13.40
C GLN A 175 6.84 16.82 -13.08
N LEU A 176 5.59 16.49 -12.75
CA LEU A 176 4.63 17.51 -12.33
C LEU A 176 5.04 18.16 -11.01
N ALA A 177 5.05 19.50 -11.01
CA ALA A 177 5.31 20.30 -9.83
C ALA A 177 4.16 20.22 -8.81
N SER A 178 2.93 19.96 -9.27
CA SER A 178 1.75 19.82 -8.42
C SER A 178 1.53 18.38 -7.94
N ASN A 179 0.94 18.25 -6.74
CA ASN A 179 0.55 16.98 -6.15
C ASN A 179 -0.73 17.17 -5.32
N TYR A 180 -1.78 17.70 -5.95
CA TYR A 180 -3.06 17.97 -5.29
C TYR A 180 -3.80 16.67 -4.96
N THR A 181 -3.64 15.65 -5.80
CA THR A 181 -4.37 14.38 -5.66
C THR A 181 -3.55 13.27 -5.02
N GLY A 182 -2.23 13.46 -4.89
CA GLY A 182 -1.31 12.44 -4.40
C GLY A 182 -1.01 11.35 -5.44
N LEU A 183 -1.46 11.49 -6.70
CA LEU A 183 -1.32 10.47 -7.74
C LEU A 183 0.13 10.27 -8.14
N ARG A 184 0.91 11.37 -8.17
CA ARG A 184 2.35 11.34 -8.40
C ARG A 184 3.06 10.44 -7.39
N ASP A 185 2.71 10.58 -6.11
CA ASP A 185 3.35 9.82 -5.03
C ASP A 185 2.87 8.36 -4.98
N GLN A 186 1.75 8.03 -5.62
CA GLN A 186 1.23 6.66 -5.72
C GLN A 186 1.74 5.90 -6.96
N ALA A 187 2.11 6.63 -8.02
CA ALA A 187 2.59 6.03 -9.26
C ALA A 187 3.96 5.37 -9.06
N ARG A 188 4.07 4.09 -9.41
CA ARG A 188 5.28 3.27 -9.21
C ARG A 188 5.39 2.20 -10.28
N ILE A 189 6.60 1.85 -10.70
CA ILE A 189 6.82 0.63 -11.48
C ILE A 189 7.16 -0.49 -10.49
N MET A 190 6.47 -1.62 -10.60
CA MET A 190 6.70 -2.78 -9.75
C MET A 190 7.35 -3.90 -10.57
N TYR A 191 8.45 -4.46 -10.11
CA TYR A 191 9.04 -5.67 -10.67
C TYR A 191 8.77 -6.85 -9.75
N LYS A 192 8.05 -7.85 -10.27
CA LYS A 192 8.02 -9.18 -9.68
C LYS A 192 9.26 -9.92 -10.16
N VAL A 193 10.32 -9.89 -9.36
CA VAL A 193 11.58 -10.58 -9.67
C VAL A 193 11.38 -12.07 -9.39
N VAL A 194 11.44 -12.89 -10.44
CA VAL A 194 11.19 -14.34 -10.39
C VAL A 194 12.52 -15.10 -10.41
N PHE A 195 12.77 -15.88 -9.36
CA PHE A 195 13.94 -16.75 -9.24
C PHE A 195 13.75 -18.07 -9.99
N LYS A 196 14.84 -18.83 -10.17
CA LYS A 196 14.82 -20.08 -10.96
C LYS A 196 13.90 -21.16 -10.39
N ASP A 197 13.72 -21.19 -9.07
CA ASP A 197 12.81 -22.13 -8.39
C ASP A 197 11.34 -21.67 -8.41
N GLY A 198 11.04 -20.57 -9.11
CA GLY A 198 9.72 -19.98 -9.21
C GLY A 198 9.34 -19.07 -8.04
N SER A 199 10.11 -19.07 -6.95
CA SER A 199 9.95 -18.10 -5.87
C SER A 199 10.17 -16.69 -6.39
N TYR A 200 9.61 -15.69 -5.71
CA TYR A 200 9.67 -14.30 -6.20
C TYR A 200 9.62 -13.28 -5.08
N VAL A 201 10.07 -12.07 -5.40
CA VAL A 201 9.98 -10.87 -4.55
C VAL A 201 9.47 -9.72 -5.41
N THR A 202 8.82 -8.73 -4.80
CA THR A 202 8.37 -7.55 -5.52
C THR A 202 9.27 -6.36 -5.17
N ILE A 203 9.80 -5.68 -6.18
CA ILE A 203 10.68 -4.53 -6.06
C ILE A 203 9.98 -3.31 -6.66
N ILE A 204 9.94 -2.22 -5.91
CA ILE A 204 9.50 -0.90 -6.35
C ILE A 204 10.68 -0.24 -7.05
N VAL A 205 10.55 0.04 -8.34
CA VAL A 205 11.59 0.73 -9.11
C VAL A 205 11.50 2.23 -8.88
N ASN A 206 12.59 2.82 -8.42
CA ASN A 206 12.75 4.26 -8.29
C ASN A 206 13.50 4.81 -9.52
N LEU A 207 12.78 5.54 -10.37
CA LEU A 207 13.32 6.13 -11.59
C LEU A 207 14.25 7.32 -11.34
N GLU A 208 14.07 8.05 -10.24
CA GLU A 208 14.87 9.23 -9.90
C GLU A 208 16.28 8.82 -9.45
N ASN A 209 16.36 7.82 -8.58
CA ASN A 209 17.62 7.35 -8.00
C ASN A 209 18.23 6.15 -8.74
N GLN A 210 17.57 5.67 -9.81
CA GLN A 210 17.98 4.48 -10.57
C GLN A 210 18.30 3.29 -9.67
N ASN A 211 17.40 3.02 -8.71
CA ASN A 211 17.55 1.95 -7.74
C ASN A 211 16.20 1.24 -7.52
N GLY A 212 16.23 -0.02 -7.09
CA GLY A 212 15.07 -0.74 -6.60
C GLY A 212 14.93 -0.63 -5.08
N ASN A 213 13.71 -0.74 -4.58
CA ASN A 213 13.42 -0.91 -3.15
C ASN A 213 12.48 -2.10 -2.98
N THR A 214 12.86 -3.09 -2.18
CA THR A 214 12.00 -4.24 -1.91
C THR A 214 10.68 -3.80 -1.28
N GLU A 215 9.55 -4.26 -1.83
CA GLU A 215 8.25 -4.12 -1.17
C GLU A 215 8.23 -5.04 0.06
N PRO A 216 8.09 -4.51 1.28
CA PRO A 216 8.13 -5.31 2.50
C PRO A 216 7.07 -6.41 2.50
N GLY A 217 7.41 -7.59 3.02
CA GLY A 217 6.50 -8.73 3.06
C GLY A 217 6.06 -9.25 1.70
N SER A 218 6.79 -8.96 0.60
CA SER A 218 6.46 -9.40 -0.77
C SER A 218 7.11 -10.71 -1.19
N ALA A 219 8.02 -11.27 -0.38
CA ALA A 219 8.70 -12.51 -0.69
C ALA A 219 7.72 -13.69 -0.68
N ARG A 220 7.73 -14.48 -1.75
CA ARG A 220 6.81 -15.59 -1.95
C ARG A 220 7.52 -16.81 -2.48
N THR A 221 7.04 -17.99 -2.10
CA THR A 221 7.38 -19.26 -2.72
C THR A 221 6.83 -19.33 -4.15
N GLY A 222 7.22 -20.37 -4.91
CA GLY A 222 6.66 -20.61 -6.24
C GLY A 222 5.14 -20.84 -6.25
N ALA A 223 4.58 -21.35 -5.14
CA ALA A 223 3.14 -21.53 -4.98
C ALA A 223 2.42 -20.29 -4.41
N GLY A 224 3.16 -19.20 -4.12
CA GLY A 224 2.57 -17.94 -3.67
C GLY A 224 2.36 -17.83 -2.16
N GLN A 225 2.97 -18.69 -1.34
CA GLN A 225 2.95 -18.54 0.12
C GLN A 225 4.02 -17.55 0.58
N LEU A 226 3.77 -16.85 1.68
CA LEU A 226 4.74 -15.91 2.29
C LEU A 226 6.02 -16.66 2.67
N ILE A 227 7.17 -16.12 2.30
CA ILE A 227 8.47 -16.46 2.89
C ILE A 227 8.76 -15.38 3.94
N PRO A 228 8.70 -15.70 5.24
CA PRO A 228 8.93 -14.72 6.30
C PRO A 228 10.34 -14.12 6.21
N SER A 229 10.48 -12.82 6.38
CA SER A 229 11.76 -12.11 6.43
C SER A 229 12.22 -11.85 7.87
N ASP A 230 11.30 -11.90 8.82
CA ASP A 230 11.55 -11.76 10.25
C ASP A 230 10.70 -12.73 11.08
N ILE A 231 10.99 -12.83 12.38
CA ILE A 231 10.28 -13.76 13.28
C ILE A 231 8.83 -13.34 13.55
N GLN A 232 8.51 -12.05 13.40
CA GLN A 232 7.17 -11.51 13.59
C GLN A 232 6.24 -11.94 12.45
N GLU A 233 6.76 -12.13 11.24
CA GLU A 233 6.04 -12.67 10.08
C GLU A 233 5.80 -14.19 10.13
N VAL A 234 6.41 -14.91 11.08
CA VAL A 234 6.23 -16.37 11.25
C VAL A 234 4.91 -16.67 11.97
N GLN A 235 3.78 -16.28 11.39
CA GLN A 235 2.44 -16.49 11.96
C GLN A 235 1.47 -16.96 10.89
N GLY A 236 0.70 -18.02 11.19
CA GLY A 236 -0.31 -18.58 10.29
C GLY A 236 0.00 -20.00 9.84
N ASP A 237 -0.59 -20.41 8.71
CA ASP A 237 -0.54 -21.78 8.21
C ASP A 237 0.07 -21.85 6.82
N TRP A 238 0.96 -22.82 6.63
CA TRP A 238 1.57 -23.18 5.35
C TRP A 238 1.19 -24.60 4.99
N THR A 239 0.82 -24.83 3.74
CA THR A 239 0.30 -26.14 3.28
C THR A 239 0.92 -26.56 1.96
N ASP A 240 1.06 -27.86 1.71
CA ASP A 240 1.60 -28.35 0.44
C ASP A 240 0.55 -28.37 -0.70
N TYR A 241 -0.22 -27.28 -0.85
CA TYR A 241 -1.28 -27.15 -1.85
C TYR A 241 -0.72 -26.86 -3.26
N GLY A 242 0.21 -27.70 -3.75
CA GLY A 242 0.74 -27.57 -5.11
C GLY A 242 2.23 -27.87 -5.33
N GLY A 243 2.91 -28.59 -4.42
CA GLY A 243 4.33 -28.94 -4.59
C GLY A 243 5.29 -28.00 -3.86
N GLU A 244 4.85 -27.45 -2.73
CA GLU A 244 5.66 -26.63 -1.84
C GLU A 244 6.71 -27.47 -1.13
N ASN A 245 7.93 -26.96 -1.08
CA ASN A 245 8.97 -27.55 -0.24
C ASN A 245 8.85 -27.02 1.20
N LEU A 246 7.87 -27.55 1.93
CA LEU A 246 7.65 -27.15 3.32
C LEU A 246 8.78 -27.58 4.27
N ASN A 247 9.63 -28.56 3.88
CA ASN A 247 10.83 -28.87 4.66
C ASN A 247 11.74 -27.64 4.72
N ARG A 248 12.00 -27.01 3.57
CA ARG A 248 12.79 -25.78 3.47
C ARG A 248 12.13 -24.63 4.24
N MET A 249 10.80 -24.52 4.19
CA MET A 249 10.07 -23.49 4.95
C MET A 249 10.27 -23.65 6.47
N ALA A 250 10.16 -24.88 6.99
CA ALA A 250 10.37 -25.15 8.41
C ALA A 250 11.81 -24.84 8.85
N GLU A 251 12.81 -25.23 8.04
CA GLU A 251 14.23 -24.90 8.28
C GLU A 251 14.47 -23.39 8.28
N HIS A 252 13.83 -22.68 7.34
CA HIS A 252 13.91 -21.23 7.25
C HIS A 252 13.31 -20.55 8.48
N MET A 253 12.11 -20.93 8.90
CA MET A 253 11.47 -20.42 10.12
C MET A 253 12.31 -20.69 11.37
N GLN A 254 12.92 -21.88 11.47
CA GLN A 254 13.84 -22.20 12.55
C GLN A 254 15.05 -21.26 12.54
N SER A 255 15.58 -20.92 11.36
CA SER A 255 16.71 -19.98 11.24
C SER A 255 16.37 -18.55 11.67
N LEU A 256 15.09 -18.17 11.63
CA LEU A 256 14.56 -16.90 12.16
C LEU A 256 14.34 -16.93 13.68
N GLY A 257 14.46 -18.11 14.31
CA GLY A 257 14.28 -18.29 15.76
C GLY A 257 12.97 -18.96 16.16
N ALA A 258 12.16 -19.46 15.23
CA ALA A 258 10.95 -20.20 15.57
C ALA A 258 11.29 -21.56 16.21
N THR A 259 10.56 -21.92 17.24
CA THR A 259 10.64 -23.25 17.85
C THR A 259 9.81 -24.24 17.05
N ILE A 260 10.46 -25.22 16.43
CA ILE A 260 9.78 -26.25 15.65
C ILE A 260 9.38 -27.43 16.54
N LYS A 261 8.09 -27.80 16.52
CA LYS A 261 7.56 -28.98 17.20
C LYS A 261 6.88 -29.89 16.18
N VAL A 262 7.33 -31.14 16.10
CA VAL A 262 6.71 -32.12 15.21
C VAL A 262 5.45 -32.70 15.85
N VAL A 263 4.38 -32.79 15.06
CA VAL A 263 3.10 -33.38 15.48
C VAL A 263 2.82 -34.62 14.63
N GLY A 264 2.57 -35.75 15.28
CA GLY A 264 2.29 -37.04 14.62
C GLY A 264 3.56 -37.84 14.28
N SER A 265 3.45 -38.70 13.26
CA SER A 265 4.57 -39.53 12.78
C SER A 265 5.71 -38.67 12.25
N GLN A 266 6.95 -39.03 12.60
CA GLN A 266 8.15 -38.34 12.13
C GLN A 266 8.68 -38.97 10.84
N GLY A 267 9.12 -38.13 9.90
CA GLY A 267 9.81 -38.54 8.67
C GLY A 267 9.00 -38.32 7.39
N GLY A 268 9.70 -38.12 6.27
CA GLY A 268 9.09 -37.84 4.96
C GLY A 268 9.00 -36.34 4.63
N SER A 269 8.13 -35.99 3.69
CA SER A 269 7.87 -34.59 3.31
C SER A 269 6.87 -33.94 4.27
N VAL A 270 7.17 -32.73 4.74
CA VAL A 270 6.23 -31.90 5.49
C VAL A 270 4.99 -31.60 4.64
N ARG A 271 3.81 -31.84 5.20
CA ARG A 271 2.50 -31.57 4.58
C ARG A 271 1.94 -30.21 4.98
N ALA A 272 2.16 -29.82 6.23
CA ALA A 272 1.63 -28.59 6.79
C ALA A 272 2.52 -28.07 7.92
N ILE A 273 2.53 -26.74 8.08
CA ILE A 273 3.15 -26.03 9.18
C ILE A 273 2.11 -25.05 9.73
N SER A 274 1.92 -25.02 11.04
CA SER A 274 1.06 -24.05 11.72
C SER A 274 1.85 -23.33 12.79
N CYS A 275 2.03 -22.02 12.65
CA CYS A 275 2.83 -21.19 13.56
C CYS A 275 1.95 -20.23 14.36
N SER A 276 2.20 -20.17 15.66
CA SER A 276 1.52 -19.27 16.60
C SER A 276 2.46 -18.82 17.71
N GLY A 277 2.20 -17.62 18.23
CA GLY A 277 3.01 -16.99 19.27
C GLY A 277 3.30 -15.53 18.97
N SER A 278 4.15 -14.91 19.77
CA SER A 278 4.61 -13.52 19.56
C SER A 278 6.08 -13.37 19.92
N GLY A 279 6.84 -12.64 19.09
CA GLY A 279 8.27 -12.42 19.30
C GLY A 279 9.08 -13.71 19.23
N VAL A 280 10.09 -13.86 20.11
CA VAL A 280 10.98 -15.05 20.16
C VAL A 280 10.29 -16.33 20.65
N GLN A 281 9.02 -16.27 21.07
CA GLN A 281 8.23 -17.43 21.49
C GLN A 281 7.37 -18.01 20.35
N GLN A 282 7.68 -17.71 19.09
CA GLN A 282 7.00 -18.33 17.96
C GLN A 282 7.22 -19.85 17.97
N VAL A 283 6.12 -20.59 17.97
CA VAL A 283 6.12 -22.06 17.93
C VAL A 283 5.41 -22.50 16.66
N CYS A 284 6.12 -23.30 15.85
CA CYS A 284 5.59 -23.89 14.63
C CYS A 284 5.39 -25.39 14.81
N LEU A 285 4.14 -25.82 14.65
CA LEU A 285 3.73 -27.22 14.61
C LEU A 285 3.91 -27.76 13.19
N VAL A 286 4.76 -28.76 13.02
CA VAL A 286 5.10 -29.35 11.72
C VAL A 286 4.48 -30.75 11.62
N GLN A 287 3.71 -30.98 10.56
CA GLN A 287 3.05 -32.26 10.26
C GLN A 287 3.68 -32.90 9.03
N TYR A 288 4.10 -34.16 9.14
CA TYR A 288 4.63 -34.93 8.02
C TYR A 288 3.52 -35.70 7.30
N ARG A 289 3.72 -36.01 6.01
CA ARG A 289 2.90 -37.01 5.33
C ARG A 289 3.15 -38.38 5.97
N THR A 290 2.07 -39.09 6.30
CA THR A 290 2.16 -40.52 6.61
C THR A 290 2.71 -41.25 5.38
N GLN A 291 3.80 -42.00 5.57
CA GLN A 291 4.29 -42.95 4.57
C GLN A 291 3.27 -44.07 4.35
#